data_AF-A0A378I775-F1
#
_entry.id   AF-A0A378I775-F1
#
_cell.length_a   1.000
_cell.length_b   1.000
_cell.length_c   1.000
_cell.angle_alpha   90.00
_cell.angle_beta   90.00
_cell.angle_gamma   90.00
#
_symmetry.space_group_name_H-M   'P 1'
#
loop_
_entity.id
_entity.type
_entity.pdbx_description
1 polymer ?
#
loop_
_entity_poly.entity_id
_entity_poly.type
_entity_poly.pdbx_seq_one_letter_code
_entity_poly.pdbx_strand_id
1 'polypeptide(L)'
;MRQFSSIIAAFLIAILTYPVQPSQASTLSIVGLKQTTILDTKQLRGLKTEAVEMDYNRAYPNTRMIYQSIRLCDLLKQFEISPASTLEFVANDHFSVLVPAQKVLNCKKEASIAYLAIEPDTKWPILFNHTNTTAGPYAVIWTHPERSYISDEYWAWSVVKIIEHQQIDESIVISAPTQIPKKIRTKI
;
A
#
# COMPACT_ATOMS: atom_id res chain seq x y z
N MET A 1 -4.09 -73.56 34.38
CA MET A 1 -3.18 -72.40 34.57
C MET A 1 -2.26 -72.36 33.37
N ARG A 2 -1.99 -71.30 32.62
CA ARG A 2 -2.40 -69.88 32.56
C ARG A 2 -2.03 -69.45 31.13
N GLN A 3 -2.91 -68.68 30.49
CA GLN A 3 -2.70 -68.06 29.19
C GLN A 3 -1.56 -67.04 29.23
N PHE A 4 -0.86 -66.82 28.11
CA PHE A 4 -0.24 -65.54 27.77
C PHE A 4 -0.36 -65.26 26.27
N SER A 5 -1.39 -64.49 25.91
CA SER A 5 -1.42 -63.65 24.71
C SER A 5 -0.64 -62.36 24.99
N SER A 6 0.12 -61.82 24.03
CA SER A 6 0.13 -60.36 23.73
C SER A 6 1.05 -60.03 22.55
N ILE A 7 0.46 -59.58 21.44
CA ILE A 7 0.28 -58.17 21.00
C ILE A 7 1.48 -57.68 20.19
N ILE A 8 1.30 -57.70 18.87
CA ILE A 8 2.11 -57.00 17.88
C ILE A 8 1.77 -55.51 18.01
N ALA A 9 2.73 -54.70 18.45
CA ALA A 9 2.60 -53.25 18.45
C ALA A 9 3.01 -52.70 17.07
N ALA A 10 2.04 -52.41 16.21
CA ALA A 10 2.27 -51.68 14.97
C ALA A 10 2.27 -50.17 15.26
N PHE A 11 3.43 -49.53 15.15
CA PHE A 11 3.57 -48.08 15.19
C PHE A 11 3.07 -47.49 13.86
N LEU A 12 1.85 -46.94 13.86
CA LEU A 12 1.32 -46.10 12.78
C LEU A 12 1.93 -44.70 12.91
N ILE A 13 2.92 -44.39 12.06
CA ILE A 13 3.45 -43.04 11.90
C ILE A 13 2.40 -42.22 11.13
N ALA A 14 1.65 -41.38 11.83
CA ALA A 14 0.76 -40.40 11.21
C ALA A 14 1.60 -39.26 10.63
N ILE A 15 1.78 -39.25 9.31
CA ILE A 15 2.37 -38.12 8.58
C ILE A 15 1.35 -36.99 8.60
N LEU A 16 1.54 -36.00 9.49
CA LEU A 16 0.80 -34.75 9.48
C LEU A 16 1.22 -33.95 8.24
N THR A 17 0.54 -34.15 7.12
CA THR A 17 0.63 -33.26 5.96
C THR A 17 -0.03 -31.94 6.32
N TYR A 18 0.76 -30.97 6.77
CA TYR A 18 0.29 -29.59 6.86
C TYR A 18 -0.04 -29.10 5.45
N PRO A 19 -1.28 -28.68 5.16
CA PRO A 19 -1.57 -28.04 3.89
C PRO A 19 -0.73 -26.77 3.82
N VAL A 20 0.24 -26.72 2.91
CA VAL A 20 0.91 -25.47 2.54
C VAL A 20 -0.17 -24.61 1.89
N GLN A 21 -0.76 -23.69 2.65
CA GLN A 21 -1.68 -22.72 2.07
C GLN A 21 -0.87 -21.89 1.06
N PRO A 22 -1.29 -21.82 -0.21
CA PRO A 22 -0.65 -20.91 -1.15
C PRO A 22 -0.77 -19.50 -0.59
N SER A 23 0.36 -18.83 -0.40
CA SER A 23 0.37 -17.40 -0.10
C SER A 23 -0.37 -16.69 -1.23
N GLN A 24 -1.55 -16.14 -0.95
CA GLN A 24 -2.25 -15.34 -1.95
C GLN A 24 -1.42 -14.09 -2.22
N ALA A 25 -0.96 -13.93 -3.46
CA ALA A 25 -0.26 -12.74 -3.88
C ALA A 25 -1.18 -11.52 -3.70
N SER A 26 -0.67 -10.46 -3.09
CA SER A 26 -1.42 -9.21 -2.98
C SER A 26 -1.64 -8.60 -4.35
N THR A 27 -2.80 -7.99 -4.56
CA THR A 27 -3.15 -7.34 -5.83
C THR A 27 -3.26 -5.83 -5.66
N LEU A 28 -2.96 -5.11 -6.73
CA LEU A 28 -3.20 -3.68 -6.88
C LEU A 28 -4.24 -3.49 -7.98
N SER A 29 -5.37 -2.86 -7.65
CA SER A 29 -6.35 -2.44 -8.63
C SER A 29 -6.09 -0.99 -9.06
N ILE A 30 -6.05 -0.72 -10.35
CA ILE A 30 -5.92 0.62 -10.92
C ILE A 30 -7.19 0.89 -11.72
N VAL A 31 -7.97 1.86 -11.27
CA VAL A 31 -9.25 2.27 -11.84
C VAL A 31 -9.08 3.65 -12.46
N GLY A 32 -8.73 3.69 -13.75
CA GLY A 32 -8.73 4.93 -14.53
C GLY A 32 -10.10 5.18 -15.16
N LEU A 33 -10.33 6.39 -15.70
CA LEU A 33 -11.61 6.74 -16.32
C LEU A 33 -11.90 5.92 -17.60
N LYS A 34 -10.86 5.48 -18.30
CA LYS A 34 -10.98 4.73 -19.57
C LYS A 34 -10.84 3.22 -19.40
N GLN A 35 -10.09 2.78 -18.40
CA GLN A 35 -9.75 1.38 -18.22
C GLN A 35 -9.48 1.04 -16.76
N THR A 36 -9.75 -0.21 -16.41
CA THR A 36 -9.42 -0.78 -15.10
C THR A 36 -8.53 -2.00 -15.28
N THR A 37 -7.58 -2.20 -14.38
CA THR A 37 -6.70 -3.38 -14.37
C THR A 37 -6.41 -3.79 -12.94
N ILE A 38 -6.21 -5.09 -12.74
CA ILE A 38 -5.70 -5.66 -11.48
C ILE A 38 -4.35 -6.30 -11.79
N LEU A 39 -3.33 -5.91 -11.02
CA LEU A 39 -1.98 -6.45 -11.12
C LEU A 39 -1.62 -7.18 -9.84
N ASP A 40 -1.12 -8.41 -9.92
CA ASP A 40 -0.52 -9.09 -8.79
C ASP A 40 0.93 -8.60 -8.52
N THR A 41 1.46 -8.93 -7.35
CA THR A 41 2.83 -8.55 -6.97
C THR A 41 3.88 -9.04 -7.97
N LYS A 42 3.69 -10.19 -8.61
CA LYS A 42 4.64 -10.76 -9.58
C LYS A 42 4.65 -9.93 -10.87
N GLN A 43 3.49 -9.54 -11.36
CA GLN A 43 3.33 -8.64 -12.51
C GLN A 43 3.99 -7.29 -12.23
N LEU A 44 3.76 -6.70 -11.05
CA LEU A 44 4.39 -5.45 -10.64
C LEU A 44 5.91 -5.56 -10.55
N ARG A 45 6.44 -6.59 -9.89
CA ARG A 45 7.89 -6.83 -9.80
C ARG A 45 8.54 -7.12 -11.17
N GLY A 46 7.76 -7.56 -12.16
CA GLY A 46 8.20 -7.73 -13.54
C GLY A 46 8.32 -6.44 -14.35
N LEU A 47 7.80 -5.32 -13.84
CA LEU A 47 7.97 -4.00 -14.45
C LEU A 47 9.36 -3.41 -14.15
N LYS A 48 9.69 -2.28 -14.78
CA LYS A 48 10.90 -1.54 -14.46
C LYS A 48 10.82 -1.01 -13.03
N THR A 49 11.72 -1.49 -12.18
CA THR A 49 11.82 -1.08 -10.78
C THR A 49 13.16 -0.38 -10.51
N GLU A 50 13.21 0.42 -9.45
CA GLU A 50 14.43 1.03 -8.94
C GLU A 50 14.48 0.99 -7.41
N ALA A 51 15.69 0.93 -6.88
CA ALA A 51 15.94 0.98 -5.45
C ALA A 51 15.92 2.45 -4.99
N VAL A 52 15.04 2.76 -4.05
CA VAL A 52 14.94 4.09 -3.42
C VAL A 52 15.36 3.97 -1.98
N GLU A 53 16.47 4.61 -1.62
CA GLU A 53 16.96 4.67 -0.25
C GLU A 53 16.53 5.97 0.43
N MET A 54 15.94 5.87 1.63
CA MET A 54 15.54 7.03 2.43
C MET A 54 15.44 6.68 3.91
N ASP A 55 15.58 7.69 4.77
CA ASP A 55 15.41 7.62 6.24
C ASP A 55 14.27 8.51 6.77
N TYR A 56 13.55 9.19 5.86
CA TYR A 56 12.46 10.13 6.16
C TYR A 56 11.07 9.61 5.73
N ASN A 57 10.85 8.29 5.75
CA ASN A 57 9.55 7.71 5.40
C ASN A 57 8.51 7.93 6.52
N ARG A 58 7.29 8.35 6.16
CA ARG A 58 6.18 8.52 7.10
C ARG A 58 5.72 7.25 7.79
N ALA A 59 5.81 6.09 7.14
CA ALA A 59 5.52 4.79 7.73
C ALA A 59 6.62 4.31 8.69
N TYR A 60 7.88 4.67 8.43
CA TYR A 60 9.06 4.22 9.16
C TYR A 60 9.99 5.41 9.49
N PRO A 61 9.55 6.32 10.37
CA PRO A 61 10.31 7.54 10.65
C PRO A 61 11.67 7.20 11.27
N ASN A 62 12.71 7.93 10.85
CA ASN A 62 14.09 7.80 11.33
C ASN A 62 14.70 6.40 11.10
N THR A 63 14.15 5.62 10.17
CA THR A 63 14.67 4.29 9.81
C THR A 63 15.16 4.32 8.38
N ARG A 64 16.47 4.10 8.19
CA ARG A 64 17.05 4.00 6.85
C ARG A 64 16.59 2.71 6.18
N MET A 65 15.82 2.84 5.11
CA MET A 65 15.25 1.73 4.35
C MET A 65 15.58 1.85 2.87
N ILE A 66 15.67 0.70 2.21
CA ILE A 66 15.80 0.60 0.75
C ILE A 66 14.52 -0.05 0.22
N TYR A 67 13.78 0.69 -0.61
CA TYR A 67 12.53 0.24 -1.20
C TYR A 67 12.75 -0.16 -2.65
N GLN A 68 12.34 -1.38 -3.02
CA GLN A 68 12.18 -1.71 -4.42
C GLN A 68 10.86 -1.09 -4.90
N SER A 69 10.96 -0.18 -5.87
CA SER A 69 9.85 0.71 -6.20
C SER A 69 9.65 0.89 -7.70
N ILE A 70 8.43 1.22 -8.11
CA ILE A 70 8.08 1.62 -9.48
C ILE A 70 7.71 3.10 -9.44
N ARG A 71 8.20 3.90 -10.40
CA ARG A 71 7.74 5.29 -10.55
C ARG A 71 6.26 5.29 -10.94
N LEU A 72 5.42 5.99 -10.19
CA LEU A 72 3.98 6.01 -10.45
C LEU A 72 3.64 6.63 -11.80
N CYS A 73 4.39 7.64 -12.27
CA CYS A 73 4.21 8.20 -13.61
C CYS A 73 4.35 7.14 -14.73
N ASP A 74 5.28 6.19 -14.58
CA ASP A 74 5.58 5.17 -15.59
C ASP A 74 4.51 4.07 -15.53
N LEU A 75 4.12 3.66 -14.32
CA LEU A 75 3.05 2.69 -14.09
C LEU A 75 1.70 3.19 -14.65
N LEU A 76 1.38 4.46 -14.41
CA LEU A 76 0.10 5.07 -14.74
C LEU A 76 0.02 5.59 -16.18
N LYS A 77 1.13 5.63 -16.92
CA LYS A 77 1.20 6.17 -18.29
C LYS A 77 0.18 5.53 -19.23
N GLN A 78 -0.02 4.22 -19.14
CA GLN A 78 -0.95 3.46 -19.99
C GLN A 78 -2.43 3.72 -19.67
N PHE A 79 -2.75 4.33 -18.53
CA PHE A 79 -4.13 4.61 -18.12
C PHE A 79 -4.61 5.99 -18.57
N GLU A 80 -3.73 6.79 -19.18
CA GLU A 80 -4.03 8.13 -19.70
C GLU A 80 -4.68 9.07 -18.67
N ILE A 81 -4.25 8.96 -17.41
CA ILE A 81 -4.72 9.76 -16.28
C ILE A 81 -4.58 11.25 -16.61
N SER A 82 -5.66 12.01 -16.44
CA SER A 82 -5.63 13.46 -16.64
C SER A 82 -4.83 14.14 -15.51
N PRO A 83 -3.87 15.04 -15.81
CA PRO A 83 -3.15 15.81 -14.79
C PRO A 83 -4.06 16.68 -13.91
N ALA A 84 -5.25 17.03 -14.40
CA ALA A 84 -6.26 17.79 -13.66
C ALA A 84 -7.12 16.92 -12.72
N SER A 85 -7.04 15.59 -12.83
CA SER A 85 -7.76 14.67 -11.94
C SER A 85 -7.16 14.66 -10.53
N THR A 86 -7.89 14.02 -9.61
CA THR A 86 -7.35 13.57 -8.33
C THR A 86 -7.15 12.07 -8.36
N LEU A 87 -6.05 11.58 -7.80
CA LEU A 87 -5.82 10.16 -7.55
C LEU A 87 -6.13 9.83 -6.10
N GLU A 88 -6.99 8.84 -5.88
CA GLU A 88 -7.25 8.25 -4.59
C GLU A 88 -6.39 6.99 -4.41
N PHE A 89 -5.61 6.93 -3.35
CA PHE A 89 -4.89 5.74 -2.92
C PHE A 89 -5.64 5.12 -1.74
N VAL A 90 -6.22 3.93 -1.96
CA VAL A 90 -7.02 3.22 -0.96
C VAL A 90 -6.20 2.11 -0.35
N ALA A 91 -6.09 2.13 0.97
CA ALA A 91 -5.45 1.12 1.79
C ALA A 91 -6.35 -0.10 2.00
N ASN A 92 -5.77 -1.21 2.47
CA ASN A 92 -6.48 -2.47 2.72
C ASN A 92 -7.53 -2.38 3.86
N ASP A 93 -7.41 -1.38 4.73
CA ASP A 93 -8.37 -1.03 5.77
C ASP A 93 -9.43 -0.02 5.29
N HIS A 94 -9.42 0.32 4.00
CA HIS A 94 -10.27 1.31 3.34
C HIS A 94 -9.97 2.76 3.70
N PHE A 95 -8.84 3.05 4.35
CA PHE A 95 -8.36 4.42 4.47
C PHE A 95 -7.93 4.96 3.11
N SER A 96 -8.26 6.22 2.82
CA SER A 96 -8.03 6.84 1.51
C SER A 96 -7.23 8.12 1.62
N VAL A 97 -6.27 8.27 0.70
CA VAL A 97 -5.48 9.49 0.50
C VAL A 97 -5.77 10.06 -0.89
N LEU A 98 -6.19 11.33 -0.96
CA LEU A 98 -6.46 12.04 -2.21
C LEU A 98 -5.28 12.95 -2.57
N VAL A 99 -4.70 12.73 -3.75
CA VAL A 99 -3.52 13.46 -4.24
C VAL A 99 -3.79 14.05 -5.63
N PRO A 100 -3.49 15.33 -5.87
CA PRO A 100 -3.56 15.91 -7.22
C PRO A 100 -2.73 15.08 -8.22
N ALA A 101 -3.35 14.62 -9.31
CA ALA A 101 -2.70 13.71 -10.26
C ALA A 101 -1.40 14.30 -10.84
N GLN A 102 -1.36 15.62 -11.11
CA GLN A 102 -0.16 16.31 -11.57
C GLN A 102 1.09 16.10 -10.69
N LYS A 103 0.93 15.89 -9.37
CA LYS A 103 2.07 15.61 -8.47
C LYS A 103 2.57 14.18 -8.68
N VAL A 104 1.66 13.22 -8.81
CA VAL A 104 1.98 11.80 -9.00
C VAL A 104 2.57 11.51 -10.38
N LEU A 105 2.06 12.19 -11.41
CA LEU A 105 2.46 12.00 -12.81
C LEU A 105 3.78 12.71 -13.16
N ASN A 106 4.37 13.47 -12.25
CA ASN A 106 5.63 14.17 -12.49
C ASN A 106 6.84 13.25 -12.25
N CYS A 107 7.66 13.06 -13.29
CA CYS A 107 8.88 12.26 -13.25
C CYS A 107 10.13 13.01 -13.70
N LYS A 108 10.08 14.34 -13.63
CA LYS A 108 11.25 15.18 -13.88
C LYS A 108 12.23 15.04 -12.72
N LYS A 109 13.53 14.95 -13.04
CA LYS A 109 14.60 14.67 -12.06
C LYS A 109 14.71 15.77 -10.99
N GLU A 110 14.37 16.99 -11.37
CA GLU A 110 14.37 18.19 -10.52
C GLU A 110 13.11 18.35 -9.67
N ALA A 111 12.11 17.49 -9.84
CA ALA A 111 10.88 17.49 -9.04
C ALA A 111 10.91 16.38 -7.97
N SER A 112 9.89 16.36 -7.13
CA SER A 112 9.59 15.17 -6.32
C SER A 112 9.02 14.09 -7.23
N ILE A 113 9.47 12.84 -7.05
CA ILE A 113 8.96 11.68 -7.79
C ILE A 113 8.18 10.79 -6.84
N ALA A 114 6.95 10.44 -7.25
CA ALA A 114 6.07 9.51 -6.56
C ALA A 114 6.39 8.06 -6.96
N TYR A 115 6.45 7.18 -5.98
CA TYR A 115 6.80 5.77 -6.16
C TYR A 115 5.76 4.87 -5.51
N LEU A 116 5.48 3.75 -6.18
CA LEU A 116 4.87 2.58 -5.58
C LEU A 116 5.99 1.67 -5.06
N ALA A 117 6.28 1.74 -3.77
CA ALA A 117 7.16 0.80 -3.08
C ALA A 117 6.47 -0.55 -2.90
N ILE A 118 7.20 -1.64 -3.17
CA ILE A 118 6.68 -3.01 -3.11
C ILE A 118 7.33 -3.72 -1.92
N GLU A 119 6.50 -4.28 -1.05
CA GLU A 119 6.99 -5.07 0.08
C GLU A 119 7.70 -6.36 -0.40
N PRO A 120 8.90 -6.68 0.11
CA PRO A 120 9.57 -7.93 -0.19
C PRO A 120 8.91 -9.11 0.53
N ASP A 121 9.25 -10.33 0.12
CA ASP A 121 8.68 -11.54 0.76
C ASP A 121 9.12 -11.69 2.22
N THR A 122 10.27 -11.11 2.60
CA THR A 122 10.75 -11.02 3.98
C THR A 122 9.97 -10.04 4.86
N LYS A 123 9.02 -9.30 4.27
CA LYS A 123 8.24 -8.22 4.89
C LYS A 123 9.08 -7.02 5.31
N TRP A 124 8.43 -5.86 5.40
CA TRP A 124 9.00 -4.69 6.08
C TRP A 124 8.82 -4.81 7.60
N PRO A 125 9.47 -3.95 8.40
CA PRO A 125 9.21 -3.91 9.84
C PRO A 125 7.74 -3.63 10.17
N ILE A 126 7.30 -4.02 11.36
CA ILE A 126 5.97 -3.70 11.88
C ILE A 126 5.88 -2.18 12.13
N LEU A 127 4.73 -1.59 11.80
CA LEU A 127 4.43 -0.19 12.04
C LEU A 127 4.33 0.11 13.54
N PHE A 128 4.81 1.28 13.94
CA PHE A 128 4.65 1.79 15.29
C PHE A 128 3.29 2.47 15.48
N ASN A 129 2.20 1.71 15.30
CA ASN A 129 0.81 2.19 15.36
C ASN A 129 -0.14 1.20 16.06
N HIS A 130 0.40 0.19 16.74
CA HIS A 130 -0.33 -0.85 17.48
C HIS A 130 -1.25 -1.77 16.65
N THR A 131 -1.21 -1.73 15.31
CA THR A 131 -2.03 -2.62 14.46
C THR A 131 -1.38 -3.99 14.24
N ASN A 132 -0.10 -4.15 14.58
CA ASN A 132 0.70 -5.34 14.28
C ASN A 132 0.77 -5.65 12.76
N THR A 133 0.70 -4.61 11.92
CA THR A 133 0.83 -4.71 10.45
C THR A 133 2.08 -4.00 9.97
N THR A 134 2.51 -4.29 8.74
CA THR A 134 3.55 -3.52 8.04
C THR A 134 2.90 -2.42 7.20
N ALA A 135 3.72 -1.62 6.49
CA ALA A 135 3.26 -0.67 5.48
C ALA A 135 2.86 -1.34 4.15
N GLY A 136 2.99 -2.67 4.05
CA GLY A 136 2.73 -3.43 2.82
C GLY A 136 1.25 -3.72 2.60
N PRO A 137 0.87 -4.23 1.41
CA PRO A 137 1.78 -4.79 0.40
C PRO A 137 2.44 -3.74 -0.50
N TYR A 138 1.83 -2.57 -0.63
CA TYR A 138 2.33 -1.45 -1.42
C TYR A 138 2.25 -0.14 -0.62
N ALA A 139 3.24 0.74 -0.79
CA ALA A 139 3.25 2.06 -0.18
C ALA A 139 3.58 3.15 -1.22
N VAL A 140 2.92 4.29 -1.12
CA VAL A 140 3.24 5.50 -1.88
C VAL A 140 4.27 6.29 -1.12
N ILE A 141 5.47 6.39 -1.70
CA ILE A 141 6.60 7.15 -1.15
C ILE A 141 7.04 8.24 -2.12
N TRP A 142 7.68 9.28 -1.60
CA TRP A 142 8.11 10.44 -2.37
C TRP A 142 9.59 10.70 -2.17
N THR A 143 10.32 10.88 -3.27
CA THR A 143 11.70 11.39 -3.19
C THR A 143 11.69 12.90 -3.22
N HIS A 144 12.58 13.54 -2.44
CA HIS A 144 12.75 14.99 -2.44
C HIS A 144 11.41 15.78 -2.35
N PRO A 145 10.57 15.48 -1.35
CA PRO A 145 9.22 16.07 -1.23
C PRO A 145 9.24 17.61 -1.22
N GLU A 146 10.35 18.22 -0.77
CA GLU A 146 10.57 19.66 -0.75
C GLU A 146 10.54 20.30 -2.15
N ARG A 147 10.92 19.55 -3.21
CA ARG A 147 11.00 20.08 -4.58
C ARG A 147 9.65 20.30 -5.23
N SER A 148 8.57 19.80 -4.64
CA SER A 148 7.22 19.89 -5.22
C SER A 148 6.13 20.14 -4.18
N TYR A 149 6.53 20.60 -2.99
CA TYR A 149 5.64 20.87 -1.86
C TYR A 149 4.69 19.69 -1.62
N ILE A 150 5.27 18.50 -1.43
CA ILE A 150 4.50 17.29 -1.13
C ILE A 150 4.09 17.35 0.34
N SER A 151 2.79 17.23 0.58
CA SER A 151 2.20 17.20 1.93
C SER A 151 2.52 15.89 2.64
N ASP A 152 2.55 15.92 3.97
CA ASP A 152 2.74 14.71 4.78
C ASP A 152 1.57 13.73 4.61
N GLU A 153 0.40 14.27 4.30
CA GLU A 153 -0.84 13.54 4.04
C GLU A 153 -0.87 12.85 2.67
N TYR A 154 0.09 13.10 1.77
CA TYR A 154 0.17 12.44 0.46
C TYR A 154 0.97 11.14 0.48
N TRP A 155 1.49 10.74 1.63
CA TRP A 155 2.08 9.42 1.84
C TRP A 155 0.97 8.43 2.20
N ALA A 156 0.99 7.26 1.58
CA ALA A 156 -0.02 6.22 1.82
C ALA A 156 0.68 4.87 1.99
N TRP A 157 0.19 4.03 2.90
CA TRP A 157 0.69 2.67 3.09
C TRP A 157 -0.46 1.68 3.06
N SER A 158 -0.12 0.40 2.95
CA SER A 158 -1.09 -0.68 2.77
C SER A 158 -2.00 -0.52 1.56
N VAL A 159 -1.54 0.23 0.54
CA VAL A 159 -2.31 0.57 -0.66
C VAL A 159 -2.64 -0.70 -1.43
N VAL A 160 -3.89 -0.85 -1.84
CA VAL A 160 -4.39 -1.96 -2.66
C VAL A 160 -5.19 -1.48 -3.87
N LYS A 161 -5.51 -0.19 -3.95
CA LYS A 161 -6.25 0.39 -5.07
C LYS A 161 -5.82 1.83 -5.34
N ILE A 162 -5.76 2.20 -6.62
CA ILE A 162 -5.56 3.55 -7.13
C ILE A 162 -6.78 3.88 -7.99
N ILE A 163 -7.48 4.99 -7.69
CA ILE A 163 -8.67 5.42 -8.43
C ILE A 163 -8.44 6.82 -9.00
N GLU A 164 -8.78 7.03 -10.27
CA GLU A 164 -8.86 8.35 -10.87
C GLU A 164 -10.24 8.98 -10.70
N HIS A 165 -10.25 10.20 -10.17
CA HIS A 165 -11.43 11.03 -10.04
C HIS A 165 -11.30 12.28 -10.90
N GLN A 166 -12.17 12.42 -11.92
CA GLN A 166 -12.24 13.66 -12.72
C GLN A 166 -12.72 14.85 -11.88
N GLN A 167 -13.70 14.58 -11.02
CA GLN A 167 -14.16 15.46 -9.95
C GLN A 167 -14.27 14.60 -8.69
N ILE A 168 -13.98 15.18 -7.54
CA ILE A 168 -14.20 14.50 -6.27
C ILE A 168 -15.71 14.38 -6.07
N ASP A 169 -16.19 13.14 -5.95
CA ASP A 169 -17.53 12.89 -5.47
C ASP A 169 -17.64 13.41 -4.03
N GLU A 170 -18.58 14.32 -3.76
CA GLU A 170 -18.78 14.82 -2.39
C GLU A 170 -19.14 13.69 -1.41
N SER A 171 -19.61 12.54 -1.90
CA SER A 171 -19.87 11.36 -1.06
C SER A 171 -18.62 10.79 -0.39
N ILE A 172 -17.44 11.00 -0.97
CA ILE A 172 -16.15 10.57 -0.36
C ILE A 172 -15.57 11.64 0.57
N VAL A 173 -16.15 12.84 0.59
CA VAL A 173 -15.77 13.92 1.50
C VAL A 173 -16.71 13.91 2.69
N ILE A 174 -16.17 13.85 3.91
CA ILE A 174 -16.99 13.98 5.11
C ILE A 174 -17.64 15.37 5.10
N SER A 175 -18.97 15.41 4.94
CA SER A 175 -19.72 16.66 4.99
C SER A 175 -19.48 17.39 6.31
N ALA A 176 -19.48 18.72 6.27
CA ALA A 176 -19.38 19.52 7.48
C ALA A 176 -20.49 19.12 8.48
N PRO A 177 -20.19 19.02 9.78
CA PRO A 177 -21.18 18.65 10.77
C PRO A 177 -22.32 19.67 10.79
N THR A 178 -23.56 19.20 10.66
CA THR A 178 -24.76 20.05 10.66
C THR A 178 -24.98 20.77 11.99
N GLN A 179 -24.39 20.25 13.07
CA GLN A 179 -24.42 20.86 14.40
C GLN A 179 -23.02 20.94 14.97
N ILE A 180 -22.48 22.15 15.05
CA ILE A 180 -21.23 22.43 15.76
C ILE A 180 -21.59 22.64 17.24
N PRO A 181 -21.05 21.84 18.17
CA PRO A 181 -21.30 22.05 19.60
C PRO A 181 -20.89 23.48 20.00
N LYS A 182 -21.78 24.22 20.67
CA LYS A 182 -21.54 25.60 21.14
C LYS A 182 -20.32 25.78 22.06
N LYS A 183 -19.69 24.68 22.48
CA LYS A 183 -18.57 24.65 23.42
C LYS A 183 -17.30 24.11 22.75
N ILE A 184 -16.93 24.63 21.59
CA ILE A 184 -15.51 24.66 21.22
C ILE A 184 -14.91 25.73 22.13
N ARG A 185 -14.37 25.33 23.29
CA ARG A 185 -13.57 26.25 24.11
C ARG A 185 -12.42 26.71 23.23
N THR A 186 -12.44 27.97 22.82
CA THR A 186 -11.31 28.65 22.20
C THR A 186 -10.16 28.57 23.18
N LYS A 187 -9.26 27.60 23.01
CA LYS A 187 -7.87 27.78 23.38
C LYS A 187 -7.20 28.39 22.16
N ILE A 188 -7.28 29.72 22.09
CA ILE A 188 -6.24 30.50 21.41
C ILE A 188 -5.05 30.50 22.35
#